data_AF-D7RDI8-F1
#
_entry.id   AF-D7RDI8-F1
#
_cell.length_a   1.000
_cell.length_b   1.000
_cell.length_c   1.000
_cell.angle_alpha   90.00
_cell.angle_beta   90.00
_cell.angle_gamma   90.00
#
_symmetry.space_group_name_H-M   'P 1'
#
loop_
_entity.id
_entity.type
_entity.pdbx_description
1 polymer ?
#
loop_
_entity_poly.entity_id
_entity_poly.type
_entity_poly.pdbx_seq_one_letter_code
_entity_poly.pdbx_strand_id
1 'polypeptide(L)'
;RKVMGECCENVVGYMPLPVGIAGPLTIDGQPFPIPMATTEGTLVASTSRGCKALNAGGGVITVLTQDAMTRGPALEFPSITEAAAAKTWIDNEDGYPVLKAAFESTSRFAKLQRLKCAMAGRTLYVRFATQTGDAMGMNMILKGAETAF
;
A
#
# COMPACT_ATOMS: atom_id res chain seq x y z
N ARG A 1 -15.19 21.08 2.18
CA ARG A 1 -16.31 20.40 1.46
C ARG A 1 -15.71 19.23 0.67
N LYS A 2 -15.55 18.04 1.27
CA LYS A 2 -15.03 16.80 0.61
C LYS A 2 -15.37 15.55 1.46
N VAL A 3 -16.63 15.13 1.46
CA VAL A 3 -17.03 13.87 2.11
C VAL A 3 -17.88 13.07 1.12
N MET A 4 -18.94 13.70 0.62
CA MET A 4 -19.80 13.13 -0.41
C MET A 4 -19.02 12.88 -1.70
N GLY A 5 -19.12 11.65 -2.22
CA GLY A 5 -18.48 11.24 -3.48
C GLY A 5 -16.99 10.93 -3.39
N GLU A 6 -16.39 11.00 -2.20
CA GLU A 6 -14.97 10.71 -2.00
C GLU A 6 -14.71 9.79 -0.80
N CYS A 7 -15.40 10.02 0.33
CA CYS A 7 -15.05 9.36 1.60
C CYS A 7 -16.20 8.59 2.26
N CYS A 8 -17.45 9.04 2.12
CA CYS A 8 -18.59 8.39 2.78
C CYS A 8 -19.93 8.75 2.09
N GLU A 9 -20.83 7.77 1.97
CA GLU A 9 -22.20 7.90 1.46
C GLU A 9 -23.22 7.95 2.60
N ASN A 10 -24.43 8.46 2.33
CA ASN A 10 -25.54 8.51 3.30
C ASN A 10 -25.17 9.15 4.66
N VAL A 11 -24.46 10.28 4.59
CA VAL A 11 -23.90 10.95 5.78
C VAL A 11 -25.00 11.51 6.67
N VAL A 12 -25.05 11.04 7.92
CA VAL A 12 -25.96 11.54 8.97
C VAL A 12 -25.25 12.35 10.05
N GLY A 13 -23.93 12.44 10.02
CA GLY A 13 -23.12 13.13 11.02
C GLY A 13 -21.65 12.72 10.96
N TYR A 14 -20.95 12.88 12.09
CA TYR A 14 -19.56 12.45 12.25
C TYR A 14 -19.34 11.93 13.67
N MET A 15 -18.27 11.15 13.86
CA MET A 15 -17.86 10.64 15.18
C MET A 15 -16.63 11.43 15.65
N PRO A 16 -16.74 12.30 16.66
CA PRO A 16 -15.57 12.99 17.21
C PRO A 16 -14.68 11.99 17.96
N LEU A 17 -13.38 12.01 17.68
CA LEU A 17 -12.37 11.26 18.41
C LEU A 17 -11.42 12.23 19.12
N PRO A 18 -11.10 12.04 20.41
CA PRO A 18 -10.08 12.84 21.09
C PRO A 18 -8.74 12.70 20.37
N VAL A 19 -8.04 13.83 20.18
CA VAL A 19 -6.73 13.88 19.54
C VAL A 19 -5.71 14.45 20.53
N GLY A 20 -4.69 13.65 20.84
CA GLY A 20 -3.54 14.06 21.63
C GLY A 20 -2.27 14.17 20.78
N ILE A 21 -1.23 14.79 21.33
CA ILE A 21 0.10 14.86 20.72
C ILE A 21 1.06 14.06 21.59
N ALA A 22 1.77 13.12 20.98
CA ALA A 22 2.92 12.47 21.58
C ALA A 22 4.23 13.07 21.08
N GLY A 23 5.20 13.28 21.98
CA GLY A 23 6.56 13.70 21.62
C GLY A 23 6.97 15.11 22.07
N PRO A 24 7.86 15.79 21.32
CA PRO A 24 8.35 15.39 20.00
C PRO A 24 9.21 14.12 20.06
N LEU A 25 9.21 13.33 18.98
CA LEU A 25 10.22 12.30 18.73
C LEU A 25 11.21 12.83 17.70
N THR A 26 12.50 12.79 18.00
CA THR A 26 13.55 13.13 17.01
C THR A 26 13.74 11.93 16.09
N ILE A 27 13.32 12.06 14.84
CA ILE A 27 13.43 11.05 13.78
C ILE A 27 14.37 11.62 12.71
N ASP A 28 15.45 10.92 12.39
CA ASP A 28 16.42 11.32 11.36
C ASP A 28 16.93 12.77 11.55
N GLY A 29 17.17 13.13 12.82
CA GLY A 29 17.64 14.46 13.22
C GLY A 29 16.58 15.56 13.26
N GLN A 30 15.31 15.25 12.95
CA GLN A 30 14.21 16.21 12.94
C GLN A 30 13.18 15.91 14.04
N PRO A 31 12.74 16.91 14.83
CA PRO A 31 11.73 16.71 15.86
C PRO A 31 10.32 16.68 15.27
N PHE A 32 9.56 15.61 15.55
CA PHE A 32 8.18 15.45 15.10
C PHE A 32 7.18 15.38 16.28
N PRO A 33 6.19 16.28 16.36
CA PRO A 33 5.01 16.07 17.19
C PRO A 33 4.09 15.04 16.49
N ILE A 34 3.76 13.93 17.16
CA ILE A 34 2.98 12.84 16.58
C ILE A 34 1.51 12.99 17.00
N PRO A 35 0.59 13.35 16.08
CA PRO A 35 -0.83 13.39 16.38
C PRO A 35 -1.40 11.97 16.51
N MET A 36 -2.18 11.72 17.57
CA MET A 36 -2.79 10.43 17.85
C MET A 36 -4.28 10.62 18.16
N ALA A 37 -5.16 10.05 17.34
CA ALA A 37 -6.59 9.99 17.61
C ALA A 37 -6.93 8.69 18.37
N THR A 38 -7.38 8.77 19.62
CA THR A 38 -7.69 7.60 20.45
C THR A 38 -8.64 7.95 21.59
N THR A 39 -9.45 6.99 22.01
CA THR A 39 -10.24 7.05 23.26
C THR A 39 -9.60 6.24 24.40
N GLU A 40 -8.50 5.52 24.12
CA GLU A 40 -7.80 4.70 25.10
C GLU A 40 -7.01 5.58 26.07
N GLY A 41 -7.34 5.46 27.36
CA GLY A 41 -6.64 6.16 28.43
C GLY A 41 -5.16 5.77 28.47
N THR A 42 -4.30 6.73 28.82
CA THR A 42 -2.84 6.56 28.98
C THR A 42 -2.04 6.25 27.71
N LEU A 43 -2.66 5.90 26.57
CA LEU A 43 -1.94 5.57 25.34
C LEU A 43 -1.01 6.71 24.89
N VAL A 44 -1.55 7.93 24.74
CA VAL A 44 -0.76 9.11 24.32
C VAL A 44 0.35 9.42 25.33
N ALA A 45 0.05 9.33 26.63
CA ALA A 45 1.03 9.58 27.69
C ALA A 45 2.16 8.55 27.69
N SER A 46 1.83 7.27 27.45
CA SER A 46 2.81 6.18 27.35
C SER A 46 3.70 6.37 26.12
N THR A 47 3.13 6.72 24.96
CA THR A 47 3.89 7.03 23.74
C THR A 47 4.81 8.24 23.95
N SER A 48 4.33 9.32 24.60
CA SER A 48 5.16 10.48 24.96
C SER A 48 6.35 10.11 25.85
N ARG A 49 6.13 9.21 26.83
CA ARG A 49 7.22 8.71 27.68
C ARG A 49 8.26 7.95 26.86
N GLY A 50 7.83 7.14 25.88
CA GLY A 50 8.71 6.48 24.92
C GLY A 50 9.53 7.46 24.09
N CYS A 51 8.89 8.51 23.57
CA CYS A 51 9.58 9.58 22.83
C CYS A 51 10.68 10.24 23.67
N LYS A 52 10.38 10.55 24.94
CA LYS A 52 11.36 11.11 25.88
C LYS A 52 12.57 10.19 26.07
N ALA A 53 12.34 8.89 26.23
CA ALA A 53 13.41 7.91 26.42
C ALA A 53 14.30 7.78 25.17
N LEU A 54 13.69 7.71 23.98
CA LEU A 54 14.42 7.62 22.71
C LEU A 54 15.23 8.90 22.44
N ASN A 55 14.67 10.07 22.71
CA ASN A 55 15.40 11.33 22.55
C ASN A 55 16.58 11.46 23.51
N ALA A 56 16.47 10.93 24.74
CA ALA A 56 17.60 10.87 25.67
C ALA A 56 18.76 10.03 25.12
N GLY A 57 18.47 9.07 24.23
CA GLY A 57 19.45 8.28 23.48
C GLY A 57 19.93 8.92 22.17
N GLY A 58 19.56 10.17 21.88
CA GLY A 58 19.95 10.88 20.65
C GLY A 58 18.92 10.81 19.51
N GLY A 59 17.74 10.24 19.74
CA GLY A 59 16.67 10.11 18.75
C GLY A 59 16.69 8.75 18.05
N VAL A 60 15.96 8.64 16.93
CA VAL A 60 15.87 7.42 16.13
C VAL A 60 16.32 7.67 14.69
N ILE A 61 16.93 6.63 14.09
CA ILE A 61 17.29 6.59 12.67
C ILE A 61 16.38 5.60 11.98
N THR A 62 15.83 5.98 10.83
CA THR A 62 14.92 5.14 10.06
C THR A 62 15.44 4.88 8.65
N VAL A 63 15.10 3.72 8.10
CA VAL A 63 15.47 3.33 6.73
C VAL A 63 14.27 2.65 6.08
N LEU A 64 13.84 3.17 4.93
CA LEU A 64 12.79 2.55 4.13
C LEU A 64 13.39 1.43 3.27
N THR A 65 13.03 0.18 3.58
CA THR A 65 13.59 -0.99 2.89
C THR A 65 12.83 -1.39 1.63
N GLN A 66 11.55 -1.04 1.54
CA GLN A 66 10.70 -1.35 0.38
C GLN A 66 9.51 -0.39 0.30
N ASP A 67 9.19 0.07 -0.91
CA ASP A 67 8.00 0.86 -1.24
C ASP A 67 7.28 0.23 -2.43
N ALA A 68 6.19 -0.49 -2.16
CA ALA A 68 5.38 -1.14 -3.18
C ALA A 68 3.97 -1.46 -2.66
N MET A 69 2.94 -0.82 -3.23
CA MET A 69 1.57 -1.27 -3.06
C MET A 69 1.32 -2.52 -3.90
N THR A 70 0.47 -3.44 -3.42
CA THR A 70 0.22 -4.70 -4.14
C THR A 70 -1.24 -5.03 -4.36
N ARG A 71 -1.54 -5.65 -5.52
CA ARG A 71 -2.84 -6.22 -5.86
C ARG A 71 -2.62 -7.62 -6.41
N GLY A 72 -3.43 -8.59 -5.99
CA GLY A 72 -3.31 -9.99 -6.37
C GLY A 72 -4.60 -10.56 -6.93
N PRO A 73 -4.97 -10.30 -8.19
CA PRO A 73 -6.06 -11.00 -8.84
C PRO A 73 -5.83 -12.52 -8.88
N ALA A 74 -6.93 -13.26 -8.85
CA ALA A 74 -6.98 -14.70 -9.08
C ALA A 74 -7.61 -14.94 -10.46
N LEU A 75 -6.86 -15.58 -11.36
CA LEU A 75 -7.30 -15.92 -12.70
C LEU A 75 -7.62 -17.42 -12.75
N GLU A 76 -8.81 -17.76 -13.19
CA GLU A 76 -9.19 -19.16 -13.41
C GLU A 76 -8.96 -19.57 -14.87
N PHE A 77 -8.31 -20.70 -15.06
CA PHE A 77 -8.12 -21.32 -16.37
C PHE A 77 -8.97 -22.60 -16.47
N PRO A 78 -9.28 -23.05 -17.71
CA PRO A 78 -9.95 -24.33 -17.92
C PRO A 78 -9.11 -25.52 -17.43
N SER A 79 -7.79 -25.42 -17.50
CA SER A 79 -6.86 -26.50 -17.13
C SER A 79 -5.61 -26.01 -16.39
N ILE A 80 -4.95 -26.91 -15.65
CA ILE A 80 -3.65 -26.62 -15.03
C ILE A 80 -2.56 -26.33 -16.07
N THR A 81 -2.64 -26.96 -17.24
CA THR A 81 -1.70 -26.75 -18.35
C THR A 81 -1.81 -25.34 -18.92
N GLU A 82 -3.01 -24.79 -19.03
CA GLU A 82 -3.21 -23.40 -19.47
C GLU A 82 -2.76 -22.39 -18.40
N ALA A 83 -3.07 -22.65 -17.13
CA ALA A 83 -2.55 -21.82 -16.04
C ALA A 83 -1.02 -21.80 -16.00
N ALA A 84 -0.37 -22.95 -16.26
CA ALA A 84 1.08 -23.06 -16.34
C ALA A 84 1.66 -22.31 -17.56
N ALA A 85 0.99 -22.39 -18.71
CA ALA A 85 1.38 -21.64 -19.90
C ALA A 85 1.27 -20.12 -19.66
N ALA A 86 0.18 -19.67 -19.05
CA ALA A 86 -0.01 -18.27 -18.69
C ALA A 86 1.04 -17.78 -17.69
N LYS A 87 1.32 -18.55 -16.62
CA LYS A 87 2.40 -18.23 -15.67
C LYS A 87 3.73 -18.06 -16.39
N THR A 88 4.08 -19.02 -17.25
CA THR A 88 5.34 -19.01 -18.00
C THR A 88 5.42 -17.78 -18.91
N TRP A 89 4.33 -17.43 -19.59
CA TRP A 89 4.27 -16.23 -20.42
C TRP A 89 4.46 -14.94 -19.62
N ILE A 90 3.83 -14.82 -18.44
CA ILE A 90 3.98 -13.65 -17.55
C ILE A 90 5.42 -13.51 -17.04
N ASP A 91 6.07 -14.63 -16.72
CA ASP A 91 7.44 -14.64 -16.18
C ASP A 91 8.51 -14.40 -17.27
N ASN A 92 8.14 -14.48 -18.56
CA ASN A 92 9.05 -14.32 -19.70
C ASN A 92 9.17 -12.86 -20.18
N GLU A 93 10.19 -12.59 -20.99
CA GLU A 93 10.46 -11.27 -21.60
C GLU A 93 9.40 -10.85 -22.62
N ASP A 94 8.55 -11.76 -23.08
CA ASP A 94 7.45 -11.42 -24.00
C ASP A 94 6.22 -10.88 -23.25
N GLY A 95 5.82 -11.53 -22.15
CA GLY A 95 4.57 -11.21 -21.47
C GLY A 95 4.70 -10.10 -20.43
N TYR A 96 5.80 -10.07 -19.67
CA TYR A 96 5.99 -9.04 -18.64
C TYR A 96 5.92 -7.61 -19.21
N PRO A 97 6.61 -7.25 -20.32
CA PRO A 97 6.55 -5.90 -20.87
C PRO A 97 5.16 -5.50 -21.36
N VAL A 98 4.39 -6.45 -21.91
CA VAL A 98 3.01 -6.20 -22.37
C VAL A 98 2.13 -5.84 -21.18
N LEU A 99 2.17 -6.65 -20.11
CA LEU A 99 1.41 -6.39 -18.89
C LEU A 99 1.86 -5.09 -18.23
N LYS A 100 3.17 -4.82 -18.20
CA LYS A 100 3.72 -3.58 -17.66
C LYS A 100 3.23 -2.35 -18.44
N ALA A 101 3.27 -2.39 -19.76
CA ALA A 101 2.81 -1.29 -20.60
C ALA A 101 1.30 -1.02 -20.42
N ALA A 102 0.48 -2.08 -20.43
CA ALA A 102 -0.95 -1.98 -20.17
C ALA A 102 -1.23 -1.40 -18.77
N PHE A 103 -0.57 -1.91 -17.75
CA PHE A 103 -0.72 -1.46 -16.37
C PHE A 103 -0.33 0.03 -16.20
N GLU A 104 0.85 0.43 -16.69
CA GLU A 104 1.36 1.80 -16.54
C GLU A 104 0.62 2.82 -17.41
N SER A 105 -0.10 2.39 -18.45
CA SER A 105 -0.94 3.28 -19.26
C SER A 105 -2.08 3.93 -18.46
N THR A 106 -2.45 3.34 -17.32
CA THR A 106 -3.60 3.80 -16.51
C THR A 106 -3.31 5.00 -15.62
N SER A 107 -2.03 5.28 -15.33
CA SER A 107 -1.61 6.35 -14.43
C SER A 107 -0.14 6.72 -14.63
N ARG A 108 0.15 8.03 -14.69
CA ARG A 108 1.53 8.54 -14.74
C ARG A 108 2.39 8.19 -13.52
N PHE A 109 1.75 7.91 -12.37
CA PHE A 109 2.43 7.59 -11.11
C PHE A 109 2.61 6.09 -10.91
N ALA A 110 1.86 5.27 -11.64
CA ALA A 110 1.94 3.82 -11.52
C ALA A 110 3.24 3.34 -12.19
N LYS A 111 4.17 2.82 -11.39
CA LYS A 111 5.38 2.19 -11.88
C LYS A 111 5.44 0.75 -11.41
N LEU A 112 5.17 -0.19 -12.32
CA LEU A 112 5.16 -1.62 -12.01
C LEU A 112 6.59 -2.08 -11.77
N GLN A 113 6.89 -2.47 -10.53
CA GLN A 113 8.23 -2.92 -10.13
C GLN A 113 8.40 -4.42 -10.37
N ARG A 114 7.38 -5.23 -10.03
CA ARG A 114 7.48 -6.69 -10.11
C ARG A 114 6.11 -7.34 -10.25
N LEU A 115 6.08 -8.45 -10.99
CA LEU A 115 5.00 -9.44 -10.94
C LEU A 115 5.50 -10.68 -10.20
N LYS A 116 4.68 -11.22 -9.29
CA LYS A 116 4.94 -12.53 -8.68
C LYS A 116 3.73 -13.43 -8.90
N CYS A 117 3.92 -14.47 -9.70
CA CYS A 117 2.90 -15.47 -9.99
C CYS A 117 2.97 -16.65 -9.01
N ALA A 118 1.82 -17.12 -8.54
CA ALA A 118 1.69 -18.36 -7.77
C ALA A 118 0.48 -19.15 -8.30
N MET A 119 0.60 -20.46 -8.44
CA MET A 119 -0.48 -21.32 -8.93
C MET A 119 -1.06 -22.18 -7.81
N ALA A 120 -2.37 -22.42 -7.87
CA ALA A 120 -3.08 -23.43 -7.10
C ALA A 120 -4.02 -24.20 -8.03
N GLY A 121 -3.58 -25.37 -8.52
CA GLY A 121 -4.32 -26.11 -9.55
C GLY A 121 -4.46 -25.28 -10.83
N ARG A 122 -5.71 -25.10 -11.30
CA ARG A 122 -6.05 -24.30 -12.49
C ARG A 122 -6.21 -22.80 -12.20
N THR A 123 -5.90 -22.34 -10.99
CA THR A 123 -5.98 -20.92 -10.60
C THR A 123 -4.58 -20.31 -10.53
N LEU A 124 -4.41 -19.13 -11.13
CA LEU A 124 -3.18 -18.35 -11.14
C LEU A 124 -3.39 -17.05 -10.35
N TYR A 125 -2.61 -16.86 -9.29
CA TYR A 125 -2.54 -15.61 -8.54
C TYR A 125 -1.39 -14.77 -9.04
N VAL A 126 -1.68 -13.56 -9.53
CA VAL A 126 -0.66 -12.66 -10.06
C VAL A 126 -0.53 -11.45 -9.15
N ARG A 127 0.56 -11.35 -8.40
CA ARG A 127 0.79 -10.22 -7.48
C ARG A 127 1.56 -9.11 -8.18
N PHE A 128 0.85 -8.02 -8.48
CA PHE A 128 1.42 -6.75 -8.92
C PHE A 128 2.05 -6.06 -7.73
N ALA A 129 3.29 -5.60 -7.88
CA ALA A 129 3.97 -4.73 -6.93
C ALA A 129 4.38 -3.45 -7.64
N THR A 130 3.84 -2.33 -7.16
CA THR A 130 3.82 -1.07 -7.90
C THR A 130 4.15 0.09 -6.97
N GLN A 131 4.99 1.01 -7.45
CA GLN A 131 5.19 2.30 -6.81
C GLN A 131 4.05 3.26 -7.19
N THR A 132 3.53 4.01 -6.22
CA THR A 132 2.30 4.80 -6.38
C THR A 132 2.48 6.29 -6.08
N GLY A 133 3.74 6.76 -6.04
CA GLY A 133 4.09 8.10 -5.59
C GLY A 133 3.73 8.27 -4.11
N ASP A 134 3.20 9.45 -3.74
CA ASP A 134 2.82 9.74 -2.35
C ASP A 134 1.45 9.16 -1.95
N ALA A 135 0.70 8.59 -2.90
CA ALA A 135 -0.58 7.97 -2.62
C ALA A 135 -0.37 6.55 -2.07
N MET A 136 -1.24 6.13 -1.13
CA MET A 136 -1.33 4.71 -0.75
C MET A 136 -1.64 3.82 -1.98
N GLY A 137 -2.44 4.32 -2.92
CA GLY A 137 -2.46 3.78 -4.29
C GLY A 137 -3.39 2.59 -4.55
N MET A 138 -4.25 2.21 -3.61
CA MET A 138 -5.17 1.07 -3.77
C MET A 138 -6.11 1.17 -5.00
N ASN A 139 -6.70 2.34 -5.25
CA ASN A 139 -7.57 2.53 -6.43
C ASN A 139 -6.76 2.53 -7.73
N MET A 140 -5.54 3.08 -7.68
CA MET A 140 -4.63 3.14 -8.83
C MET A 140 -4.21 1.74 -9.27
N ILE A 141 -3.79 0.89 -8.32
CA ILE A 141 -3.35 -0.47 -8.62
C ILE A 141 -4.50 -1.39 -9.04
N LEU A 142 -5.72 -1.16 -8.54
CA LEU A 142 -6.91 -1.89 -8.99
C LEU A 142 -7.15 -1.64 -10.48
N LYS A 143 -7.24 -0.37 -10.88
CA LYS A 143 -7.44 0.01 -12.28
C LYS A 143 -6.33 -0.50 -13.18
N GLY A 144 -5.08 -0.42 -12.71
CA GLY A 144 -3.93 -0.95 -13.43
C GLY A 144 -4.02 -2.47 -13.65
N ALA A 145 -4.37 -3.23 -12.61
CA ALA A 145 -4.50 -4.68 -12.69
C ALA A 145 -5.67 -5.12 -13.59
N GLU A 146 -6.78 -4.37 -13.58
CA GLU A 146 -7.93 -4.61 -14.48
C GLU A 146 -7.64 -4.29 -15.93
N THR A 147 -6.73 -3.34 -16.22
CA THR A 147 -6.35 -3.02 -17.61
C THR A 147 -5.28 -3.97 -18.14
N ALA A 148 -4.50 -4.60 -17.24
CA ALA A 148 -3.46 -5.53 -17.60
C ALA A 148 -4.01 -6.89 -18.09
N PHE A 149 -5.22 -7.27 -17.69
CA PHE A 149 -5.88 -8.52 -18.09
C PHE A 149 -7.19 -8.25 -18.83
#